data_AF-A0A0S6WXX4-F1
#
_entry.id   AF-A0A0S6WXX4-F1
#
_cell.length_a   1.000
_cell.length_b   1.000
_cell.length_c   1.000
_cell.angle_alpha   90.00
_cell.angle_beta   90.00
_cell.angle_gamma   90.00
#
_symmetry.space_group_name_H-M   'P 1'
#
loop_
_entity.id
_entity.type
_entity.pdbx_description
1 polymer ?
#
loop_
_entity_poly.entity_id
_entity_poly.type
_entity_poly.pdbx_seq_one_letter_code
_entity_poly.pdbx_strand_id
1 'polypeptide(L)'
;MIRPLAFLVQRIREAFLKGAFAEVPDPRHRRYMRALASLPDAEHAAFRLARVEGLNVPRIAAELGIPNAQAETHLAHAIEMIASSLRRQERKGW
;
A
#
# COMPACT_ATOMS: atom_id res chain seq x y z
N MET A 1 -8.63 4.39 -18.29
CA MET A 1 -8.93 4.18 -16.86
C MET A 1 -8.42 5.37 -16.07
N ILE A 2 -9.31 6.17 -15.48
CA ILE A 2 -8.92 7.28 -14.61
C ILE A 2 -8.32 6.66 -13.34
N ARG A 3 -7.09 7.04 -12.99
CA ARG A 3 -6.47 6.58 -11.74
C ARG A 3 -7.23 7.19 -10.55
N PRO A 4 -7.69 6.39 -9.59
CA PRO A 4 -8.37 6.92 -8.41
C PRO A 4 -7.47 7.90 -7.64
N LEU A 5 -8.08 8.88 -6.97
CA LEU A 5 -7.40 9.88 -6.15
C LEU A 5 -6.41 9.25 -5.15
N ALA A 6 -6.74 8.06 -4.64
CA ALA A 6 -5.91 7.27 -3.74
C ALA A 6 -4.48 7.04 -4.28
N PHE A 7 -4.29 6.85 -5.59
CA PHE A 7 -2.96 6.68 -6.20
C PHE A 7 -2.14 7.96 -6.18
N LEU A 8 -2.79 9.12 -6.30
CA LEU A 8 -2.12 10.41 -6.17
C LEU A 8 -1.68 10.64 -4.72
N VAL A 9 -2.59 10.36 -3.76
CA VAL A 9 -2.29 10.43 -2.32
C VAL A 9 -1.08 9.56 -1.98
N GLN A 10 -1.05 8.32 -2.46
CA GLN A 10 0.10 7.42 -2.25
C GLN A 10 1.40 8.02 -2.78
N ARG A 11 1.39 8.59 -3.99
CA ARG A 11 2.60 9.19 -4.59
C ARG A 11 3.12 10.38 -3.80
N ILE A 12 2.22 11.20 -3.25
CA ILE A 12 2.58 12.32 -2.40
C ILE A 12 3.22 11.80 -1.11
N ARG A 13 2.57 10.85 -0.42
CA ARG A 13 3.11 10.22 0.80
C ARG A 13 4.48 9.56 0.55
N GLU A 14 4.64 8.82 -0.54
CA GLU A 14 5.90 8.17 -0.95
C GLU A 14 7.04 9.19 -1.14
N ALA A 15 6.76 10.37 -1.70
CA ALA A 15 7.77 11.40 -1.89
C ALA A 15 8.32 11.94 -0.56
N PHE A 16 7.46 12.10 0.45
CA PHE A 16 7.88 12.51 1.80
C PHE A 16 8.71 11.43 2.51
N LEU A 17 8.54 10.16 2.14
CA LEU A 17 9.26 9.02 2.71
C LEU A 17 10.60 8.73 2.02
N LYS A 18 11.08 9.56 1.08
CA LYS A 18 12.28 9.28 0.29
C LYS A 18 13.51 8.90 1.14
N GLY A 19 13.73 9.61 2.25
CA GLY A 19 14.84 9.38 3.19
C GLY A 19 14.50 8.50 4.40
N ALA A 20 13.27 7.97 4.48
CA ALA A 20 12.84 7.15 5.60
C ALA A 20 13.52 5.76 5.57
N PHE A 21 13.54 5.10 6.73
CA PHE A 21 14.06 3.74 6.93
C PHE A 21 15.55 3.59 6.57
N ALA A 22 16.35 4.64 6.81
CA ALA A 22 17.79 4.65 6.55
C ALA A 22 18.55 3.61 7.40
N GLU A 23 18.00 3.28 8.57
CA GLU A 23 18.46 2.24 9.49
C GLU A 23 18.34 0.82 8.92
N VAL A 24 17.50 0.60 7.91
CA VAL A 24 17.29 -0.72 7.28
C VAL A 24 18.41 -0.95 6.26
N PRO A 25 19.31 -1.95 6.44
CA PRO A 25 20.48 -2.13 5.58
C PRO A 25 20.11 -2.58 4.16
N ASP A 26 19.14 -3.48 4.01
CA ASP A 26 18.74 -4.01 2.70
C ASP A 26 17.90 -2.98 1.92
N PRO A 27 18.36 -2.52 0.74
CA PRO A 27 17.60 -1.59 -0.09
C PRO A 27 16.26 -2.16 -0.57
N ARG A 28 16.12 -3.48 -0.74
CA ARG A 28 14.83 -4.09 -1.13
C ARG A 28 13.82 -3.98 0.00
N HIS A 29 14.22 -4.34 1.21
CA HIS A 29 13.38 -4.19 2.40
C HIS A 29 13.01 -2.71 2.63
N ARG A 30 13.97 -1.78 2.49
CA ARG A 30 13.70 -0.34 2.60
C ARG A 30 12.65 0.15 1.59
N ARG A 31 12.76 -0.29 0.33
CA ARG A 31 11.78 0.02 -0.72
C ARG A 31 10.39 -0.51 -0.36
N TYR A 32 10.32 -1.74 0.15
CA TYR A 32 9.07 -2.36 0.57
C TYR A 32 8.41 -1.62 1.74
N MET A 33 9.18 -1.23 2.77
CA MET A 33 8.65 -0.47 3.90
C MET A 33 8.11 0.90 3.47
N ARG A 34 8.80 1.63 2.58
CA ARG A 34 8.26 2.88 2.00
C ARG A 34 6.99 2.63 1.18
N ALA A 35 6.94 1.55 0.41
CA ALA A 35 5.76 1.21 -0.37
C ALA A 35 4.54 0.96 0.52
N LEU A 36 4.72 0.25 1.64
CA LEU A 36 3.66 0.03 2.63
C LEU A 36 3.27 1.32 3.37
N ALA A 37 4.24 2.04 3.91
CA ALA A 37 4.00 3.26 4.70
C ALA A 37 3.39 4.41 3.87
N SER A 38 3.52 4.37 2.54
CA SER A 38 2.91 5.36 1.65
C SER A 38 1.46 5.05 1.27
N LEU A 39 0.92 3.88 1.61
CA LEU A 39 -0.46 3.54 1.31
C LEU A 39 -1.44 4.53 1.98
N PRO A 40 -2.56 4.88 1.33
CA PRO A 40 -3.68 5.53 2.01
C PRO A 40 -4.30 4.60 3.05
N ASP A 41 -5.01 5.18 4.03
CA ASP A 41 -5.33 4.47 5.27
C ASP A 41 -6.28 3.27 5.05
N ALA A 42 -7.25 3.39 4.13
CA ALA A 42 -8.18 2.32 3.79
C ALA A 42 -7.48 1.14 3.08
N GLU A 43 -6.65 1.43 2.08
CA GLU A 43 -5.82 0.44 1.39
C GLU A 43 -4.81 -0.23 2.34
N HIS A 44 -4.19 0.55 3.23
CA HIS A 44 -3.28 0.04 4.24
C HIS A 44 -3.99 -0.91 5.21
N ALA A 45 -5.17 -0.53 5.70
CA ALA A 45 -5.95 -1.35 6.62
C ALA A 45 -6.39 -2.68 5.96
N ALA A 46 -6.93 -2.61 4.74
CA ALA A 46 -7.33 -3.80 3.98
C ALA A 46 -6.13 -4.73 3.71
N PHE A 47 -4.98 -4.18 3.31
CA PHE A 47 -3.76 -4.95 3.08
C PHE A 47 -3.22 -5.60 4.36
N ARG A 48 -3.21 -4.86 5.48
CA ARG A 48 -2.76 -5.36 6.79
C ARG A 48 -3.61 -6.54 7.24
N LEU A 49 -4.94 -6.41 7.19
CA LEU A 49 -5.88 -7.48 7.56
C LEU A 49 -5.70 -8.72 6.68
N ALA A 50 -5.52 -8.54 5.37
CA ALA A 50 -5.28 -9.65 4.46
C ALA A 50 -3.93 -10.34 4.71
N ARG A 51 -2.85 -9.56 4.84
CA ARG A 51 -1.48 -10.08 4.79
C ARG A 51 -0.92 -10.50 6.15
N VAL A 52 -1.28 -9.78 7.21
CA VAL A 52 -0.79 -10.03 8.57
C VAL A 52 -1.75 -10.95 9.33
N GLU A 53 -3.05 -10.68 9.24
CA GLU A 53 -4.08 -11.44 9.96
C GLU A 53 -4.67 -12.60 9.14
N GLY A 54 -4.34 -12.71 7.85
CA GLY A 54 -4.78 -13.80 6.98
C GLY A 54 -6.27 -13.79 6.67
N LEU A 55 -6.93 -12.63 6.82
CA LEU A 55 -8.37 -12.51 6.62
C LEU A 55 -8.73 -12.53 5.12
N ASN A 56 -9.87 -13.14 4.80
CA ASN A 56 -10.48 -13.06 3.48
C ASN A 56 -11.35 -11.80 3.33
N VAL A 57 -11.75 -11.47 2.10
CA VAL A 57 -12.51 -10.24 1.79
C VAL A 57 -13.77 -10.05 2.65
N PRO A 58 -14.64 -11.07 2.86
CA PRO A 58 -15.80 -10.91 3.74
C PRO A 58 -15.44 -10.56 5.18
N ARG A 59 -14.35 -11.12 5.72
CA ARG A 59 -13.88 -10.80 7.08
C ARG A 59 -13.25 -9.41 7.14
N ILE A 60 -12.45 -9.03 6.15
CA ILE A 60 -11.91 -7.67 6.03
C ILE A 60 -13.05 -6.63 6.00
N ALA A 61 -14.07 -6.88 5.19
CA ALA A 61 -15.24 -6.01 5.08
C ALA A 61 -15.97 -5.86 6.42
N ALA A 62 -16.16 -6.95 7.16
CA ALA A 62 -16.75 -6.94 8.49
C ALA A 62 -15.90 -6.15 9.50
N GLU A 63 -14.57 -6.37 9.54
CA GLU A 63 -13.66 -5.66 10.44
C GLU A 63 -13.60 -4.15 10.15
N LEU A 64 -13.70 -3.76 8.88
CA LEU A 64 -13.66 -2.36 8.46
C LEU A 64 -15.05 -1.68 8.47
N GLY A 65 -16.13 -2.43 8.68
CA GLY A 65 -17.50 -1.90 8.64
C GLY A 65 -17.93 -1.38 7.25
N ILE A 66 -17.44 -2.02 6.17
CA ILE A 66 -17.69 -1.59 4.78
C ILE A 66 -18.26 -2.73 3.92
N PRO A 67 -18.85 -2.44 2.74
CA PRO A 67 -19.29 -3.48 1.81
C PRO A 67 -18.14 -4.34 1.26
N ASN A 68 -18.40 -5.62 0.97
CA ASN A 68 -17.42 -6.56 0.40
C ASN A 68 -16.74 -6.01 -0.86
N ALA A 69 -17.51 -5.41 -1.78
CA ALA A 69 -16.95 -4.84 -3.02
C ALA A 69 -15.97 -3.68 -2.73
N GLN A 70 -16.21 -2.91 -1.67
CA GLN A 70 -15.32 -1.84 -1.26
C GLN A 70 -14.04 -2.38 -0.61
N ALA A 71 -14.15 -3.40 0.24
CA ALA A 71 -12.99 -4.10 0.82
C ALA A 71 -12.12 -4.73 -0.28
N GLU A 72 -12.73 -5.37 -1.27
CA GLU A 72 -12.04 -5.93 -2.43
C GLU A 72 -11.32 -4.85 -3.23
N THR A 73 -11.98 -3.71 -3.48
CA THR A 73 -11.40 -2.55 -4.17
C THR A 73 -10.18 -2.00 -3.43
N HIS A 74 -10.27 -1.78 -2.11
CA HIS A 74 -9.14 -1.30 -1.30
C HIS A 74 -7.98 -2.30 -1.29
N LEU A 75 -8.27 -3.59 -1.19
CA LEU A 75 -7.22 -4.61 -1.23
C LEU A 75 -6.51 -4.65 -2.60
N ALA A 76 -7.28 -4.65 -3.69
CA ALA A 76 -6.74 -4.64 -5.05
C ALA A 76 -5.88 -3.39 -5.31
N HIS A 77 -6.37 -2.21 -4.90
CA HIS A 77 -5.63 -0.96 -4.99
C HIS A 77 -4.34 -1.00 -4.18
N ALA A 78 -4.36 -1.52 -2.94
CA ALA A 78 -3.17 -1.63 -2.12
C ALA A 78 -2.07 -2.46 -2.80
N ILE A 79 -2.44 -3.62 -3.38
CA ILE A 79 -1.52 -4.50 -4.10
C ILE A 79 -0.94 -3.77 -5.33
N GLU A 80 -1.78 -3.11 -6.13
CA GLU A 80 -1.32 -2.37 -7.31
C GLU A 80 -0.39 -1.21 -6.93
N MET A 81 -0.73 -0.47 -5.87
CA MET A 81 0.06 0.65 -5.35
C MET A 81 1.43 0.20 -4.85
N ILE A 82 1.51 -0.90 -4.10
CA ILE A 82 2.78 -1.48 -3.65
C ILE A 82 3.62 -1.88 -4.85
N ALA A 83 3.07 -2.67 -5.77
CA ALA A 83 3.81 -3.14 -6.94
C ALA A 83 4.30 -1.97 -7.81
N SER A 84 3.47 -0.95 -7.99
CA SER A 84 3.81 0.25 -8.75
C SER A 84 4.85 1.11 -8.05
N SER A 85 4.79 1.21 -6.72
CA SER A 85 5.78 1.89 -5.89
C SER A 85 7.14 1.21 -6.02
N LEU A 86 7.21 -0.10 -5.82
CA LEU A 86 8.46 -0.86 -5.94
C LEU A 86 9.14 -0.66 -7.30
N ARG A 87 8.38 -0.77 -8.41
CA ARG A 87 8.89 -0.50 -9.78
C ARG A 87 9.34 0.95 -9.98
N ARG A 88 8.70 1.93 -9.33
CA ARG A 88 9.12 3.35 -9.41
C ARG A 88 10.42 3.58 -8.64
N GLN A 89 10.49 3.05 -7.42
CA GLN A 89 11.67 3.19 -6.57
C GLN A 89 12.89 2.54 -7.22
N GLU A 90 12.73 1.34 -7.77
CA GLU A 90 13.79 0.66 -8.53
C GLU A 90 14.30 1.50 -9.72
N ARG A 91 13.40 2.02 -10.56
CA ARG A 91 13.78 2.86 -11.69
C ARG A 91 14.46 4.17 -11.30
N LYS A 92 14.21 4.67 -10.10
CA LYS A 92 14.81 5.91 -9.57
C LYS A 92 16.10 5.66 -8.76
N GLY A 93 16.52 4.40 -8.58
CA GLY A 93 17.65 4.05 -7.73
C GLY A 93 17.43 4.39 -6.26
N TRP A 94 16.18 4.33 -5.81
CA TRP A 94 15.79 4.61 -4.43
C TRP A 94 16.00 3.40 -3.51
#